data_AF-A0A5E4QXP5-F1
#
_entry.id   AF-A0A5E4QXP5-F1
#
_cell.length_a   1.000
_cell.length_b   1.000
_cell.length_c   1.000
_cell.angle_alpha   90.00
_cell.angle_beta   90.00
_cell.angle_gamma   90.00
#
_symmetry.space_group_name_H-M   'P 1'
#
loop_
_entity.id
_entity.type
_entity.pdbx_description
1 polymer ?
#
loop_
_entity_poly.entity_id
_entity_poly.type
_entity_poly.pdbx_seq_one_letter_code
_entity_poly.pdbx_strand_id
1 'polypeptide(L)'
;MVQASEETEVPDLSQAVKLFKEMNMNVQQVSTLVDSMLTRVKNGEMTTDKGLSFLEMKYQMLLSYLINLTYIILRKCSGEKIESDPSVDRLIEIRTVLEKIRPIDSKLKYQIDKLVKTAVTGATSENDPQSYHANPANLVSKIENSDDESSEESDTGDKTKNSKSNVYVPPKLAAVHYDESISKADNEKKKENARKQFLNSSVMRELREEYSEAPVEVSTGNHVKHSVSKYEQERTDYEENYLTRLPVTKADKNRRKKLTTVGMLADEVTGKRIMPKKHKLKTKKGKGFKRRKTH
;
A
#
# COMPACT_ATOMS: atom_id res chain seq x y z
N MET A 1 -70.02 -15.33 1.58
CA MET A 1 -69.36 -16.42 2.33
C MET A 1 -68.24 -16.94 1.45
N VAL A 2 -67.03 -16.44 1.66
CA VAL A 2 -65.83 -16.91 0.96
C VAL A 2 -65.32 -18.08 1.79
N GLN A 3 -65.40 -19.29 1.25
CA GLN A 3 -64.86 -20.50 1.87
C GLN A 3 -63.36 -20.30 2.08
N ALA A 4 -62.93 -20.32 3.34
CA ALA A 4 -61.53 -20.32 3.72
C ALA A 4 -60.94 -21.70 3.40
N SER A 5 -59.78 -21.68 2.77
CA SER A 5 -59.01 -22.82 2.30
C SER A 5 -58.43 -23.62 3.48
N GLU A 6 -59.17 -24.62 3.99
CA GLU A 6 -58.71 -25.51 5.08
C GLU A 6 -57.54 -26.44 4.68
N GLU A 7 -57.18 -26.55 3.40
CA GLU A 7 -56.17 -27.51 2.94
C GLU A 7 -54.71 -27.01 2.99
N THR A 8 -54.46 -25.73 3.27
CA THR A 8 -53.10 -25.15 3.26
C THR A 8 -52.45 -24.93 4.63
N GLU A 9 -53.16 -25.12 5.75
CA GLU A 9 -52.68 -24.68 7.07
C GLU A 9 -51.83 -25.71 7.84
N VAL A 10 -52.02 -27.01 7.57
CA VAL A 10 -51.43 -28.10 8.38
C VAL A 10 -49.89 -28.26 8.23
N PRO A 11 -49.26 -28.15 7.02
CA PRO A 11 -47.82 -28.32 6.91
C PRO A 11 -47.04 -27.18 7.58
N ASP A 12 -47.52 -25.94 7.44
CA ASP A 12 -46.88 -24.74 7.96
C ASP A 12 -46.89 -24.70 9.50
N LEU A 13 -47.97 -25.20 10.14
CA LEU A 13 -48.05 -25.29 11.59
C LEU A 13 -46.99 -26.24 12.16
N SER A 14 -46.79 -27.39 11.53
CA SER A 14 -45.79 -28.37 11.96
C SER A 14 -44.36 -27.84 11.84
N GLN A 15 -44.09 -27.07 10.78
CA GLN A 15 -42.81 -26.41 10.54
C GLN A 15 -42.59 -25.24 11.51
N ALA A 16 -43.62 -24.44 11.78
CA ALA A 16 -43.58 -23.36 12.76
C ALA A 16 -43.26 -23.89 14.16
N VAL A 17 -43.89 -24.99 14.60
CA VAL A 17 -43.61 -25.61 15.90
C VAL A 17 -42.17 -26.10 15.99
N LYS A 18 -41.58 -26.64 14.91
CA LYS A 18 -40.15 -27.00 14.88
C LYS A 18 -39.26 -25.77 15.03
N LEU A 19 -39.53 -24.70 14.26
CA LEU A 19 -38.78 -23.45 14.32
C LEU A 19 -38.86 -22.78 15.71
N PHE A 20 -40.02 -22.81 16.36
CA PHE A 20 -40.17 -22.29 17.73
C PHE A 20 -39.36 -23.11 18.76
N LYS A 21 -39.26 -24.42 18.58
CA LYS A 21 -38.39 -25.27 19.43
C LYS A 21 -36.92 -24.94 19.22
N GLU A 22 -36.48 -24.82 17.97
CA GLU A 22 -35.11 -24.40 17.64
C GLU A 22 -34.80 -23.00 18.19
N MET A 23 -35.73 -22.05 18.07
CA MET A 23 -35.59 -20.71 18.62
C MET A 23 -35.42 -20.75 20.15
N ASN A 24 -36.23 -21.52 20.87
CA ASN A 24 -36.08 -21.68 22.32
C ASN A 24 -34.73 -22.29 22.71
N MET A 25 -34.26 -23.29 21.97
CA MET A 25 -32.93 -23.86 22.19
C MET A 25 -31.82 -22.83 21.96
N ASN A 26 -31.91 -22.06 20.87
CA ASN A 26 -30.95 -21.01 20.55
C ASN A 26 -30.93 -19.91 21.63
N VAL A 27 -32.09 -19.49 22.13
CA VAL A 27 -32.19 -18.50 23.21
C VAL A 27 -31.52 -19.02 24.50
N GLN A 28 -31.70 -20.30 24.85
CA GLN A 28 -31.03 -20.90 26.00
C GLN A 28 -29.50 -20.95 25.81
N GLN A 29 -29.02 -21.30 24.63
CA GLN A 29 -27.59 -21.30 24.32
C GLN A 29 -26.99 -19.89 24.41
N VAL A 30 -27.68 -18.88 23.88
CA VAL A 30 -27.23 -17.49 23.95
C VAL A 30 -27.25 -16.99 25.40
N SER A 31 -28.29 -17.31 26.18
CA SER A 31 -28.36 -16.92 27.60
C SER A 31 -27.20 -17.48 28.41
N THR A 32 -26.93 -18.79 28.25
CA THR A 32 -25.83 -19.43 28.99
C THR A 32 -24.46 -18.86 28.60
N LEU A 33 -24.24 -18.53 27.32
CA LEU A 33 -23.04 -17.82 26.88
C LEU A 33 -22.93 -16.42 27.49
N VAL A 34 -24.01 -15.64 27.47
CA VAL A 34 -24.03 -14.29 28.06
C VAL A 34 -23.75 -14.36 29.56
N ASP A 35 -24.38 -15.29 30.29
CA ASP A 35 -24.14 -15.49 31.72
C ASP A 35 -22.68 -15.87 32.00
N SER A 36 -22.08 -16.72 31.17
CA SER A 36 -20.66 -17.08 31.27
C SER A 36 -19.74 -15.88 31.02
N MET A 37 -20.09 -14.98 30.10
CA MET A 37 -19.31 -13.76 29.86
C MET A 37 -19.49 -12.76 31.00
N LEU A 38 -20.70 -12.62 31.53
CA LEU A 38 -21.04 -11.69 32.60
C LEU A 38 -20.32 -12.07 33.91
N THR A 39 -20.21 -13.36 34.21
CA THR A 39 -19.40 -13.84 35.35
C THR A 39 -17.93 -13.51 35.18
N ARG A 40 -17.35 -13.69 33.98
CA ARG A 40 -15.95 -13.33 33.69
C ARG A 40 -15.68 -11.82 33.77
N VAL A 41 -16.62 -10.99 33.34
CA VAL A 41 -16.55 -9.53 33.48
C VAL A 41 -16.62 -9.12 34.96
N LYS A 42 -17.53 -9.71 35.75
CA LYS A 42 -17.63 -9.47 37.21
C LYS A 42 -16.36 -9.88 37.95
N ASN A 43 -15.70 -10.93 37.50
CA ASN A 43 -14.43 -11.40 38.05
C ASN A 43 -13.23 -10.54 37.62
N GLY A 44 -13.44 -9.53 36.75
CA GLY A 44 -12.38 -8.62 36.28
C GLY A 44 -11.44 -9.23 35.24
N GLU A 45 -11.76 -10.40 34.69
CA GLU A 45 -10.94 -11.06 33.65
C GLU A 45 -10.97 -10.30 32.31
N MET A 46 -12.06 -9.56 32.07
CA MET A 46 -12.29 -8.80 30.84
C MET A 46 -12.44 -7.31 31.18
N THR A 47 -11.48 -6.49 30.75
CA THR A 47 -11.55 -5.03 30.90
C THR A 47 -12.43 -4.44 29.80
N THR A 48 -13.52 -3.78 30.18
CA THR A 48 -14.49 -3.17 29.24
C THR A 48 -14.20 -1.70 28.94
N ASP A 49 -13.20 -1.10 29.59
CA ASP A 49 -12.98 0.35 29.59
C ASP A 49 -12.52 0.92 28.24
N LYS A 50 -11.98 0.08 27.34
CA LYS A 50 -11.41 0.51 26.04
C LYS A 50 -12.16 -0.08 24.84
N GLY A 51 -13.46 0.20 24.76
CA GLY A 51 -14.31 -0.17 23.63
C GLY A 51 -14.28 0.83 22.47
N LEU A 52 -14.57 0.35 21.25
CA LEU A 52 -14.90 1.23 20.12
C LEU A 52 -16.32 1.77 20.30
N SER A 53 -16.46 3.04 20.70
CA SER A 53 -17.77 3.70 20.93
C SER A 53 -18.72 3.59 19.72
N PHE A 54 -18.20 3.65 18.49
CA PHE A 54 -19.00 3.44 17.28
C PHE A 54 -19.65 2.05 17.22
N LEU A 55 -18.91 1.02 17.64
CA LEU A 55 -19.40 -0.36 17.60
C LEU A 55 -20.50 -0.57 18.65
N GLU A 56 -20.36 0.04 19.82
CA GLU A 56 -21.39 0.07 20.86
C GLU A 56 -22.68 0.72 20.35
N MET A 57 -22.60 1.91 19.75
CA MET A 57 -23.75 2.58 19.13
C MET A 57 -24.42 1.69 18.08
N LYS A 58 -23.64 1.03 17.22
CA LYS A 58 -24.16 0.12 16.19
C LYS A 58 -24.93 -1.04 16.82
N TYR A 59 -24.39 -1.67 17.86
CA TYR A 59 -25.07 -2.77 18.55
C TYR A 59 -26.33 -2.31 19.29
N GLN A 60 -26.31 -1.14 19.92
CA GLN A 60 -27.49 -0.54 20.54
C GLN A 60 -28.60 -0.25 19.51
N MET A 61 -28.23 0.25 18.32
CA MET A 61 -29.17 0.45 17.20
C MET A 61 -29.74 -0.87 16.69
N LEU A 62 -28.91 -1.91 16.56
CA LEU A 62 -29.33 -3.22 16.07
C LEU A 62 -30.24 -3.93 17.10
N LEU A 63 -29.95 -3.77 18.40
CA LEU A 63 -30.82 -4.23 19.47
C LEU A 63 -32.17 -3.49 19.44
N SER A 64 -32.14 -2.17 19.30
CA SER A 64 -33.36 -1.36 19.16
C SER A 64 -34.17 -1.77 17.93
N TYR A 65 -33.53 -2.12 16.82
CA TYR A 65 -34.19 -2.65 15.63
C TYR A 65 -34.91 -3.97 15.93
N LEU A 66 -34.25 -4.91 16.60
CA LEU A 66 -34.85 -6.20 16.96
C LEU A 66 -36.03 -6.03 17.92
N ILE A 67 -35.94 -5.12 18.90
CA ILE A 67 -37.03 -4.84 19.85
C ILE A 67 -38.26 -4.27 19.12
N ASN A 68 -38.07 -3.29 18.23
CA ASN A 68 -39.19 -2.73 17.48
C ASN A 68 -39.79 -3.76 16.50
N LEU A 69 -38.94 -4.63 15.92
CA LEU A 69 -39.41 -5.70 15.04
C LEU A 69 -40.23 -6.76 15.80
N THR A 70 -39.75 -7.22 16.96
CA THR A 70 -40.49 -8.19 17.78
C THR A 70 -41.78 -7.61 18.32
N TYR A 71 -41.80 -6.31 18.67
CA TYR A 71 -43.01 -5.61 19.04
C TYR A 71 -44.06 -5.62 17.92
N ILE A 72 -43.68 -5.32 16.67
CA ILE A 72 -44.59 -5.38 15.52
C ILE A 72 -45.08 -6.82 15.26
N ILE A 73 -44.21 -7.82 15.41
CA ILE A 73 -44.59 -9.23 15.26
C ILE A 73 -45.59 -9.63 16.33
N LEU A 74 -45.35 -9.26 17.60
CA LEU A 74 -46.27 -9.51 18.70
C LEU A 74 -47.63 -8.89 18.42
N ARG A 75 -47.63 -7.64 17.96
CA ARG A 75 -48.84 -6.88 17.63
C ARG A 75 -49.64 -7.51 16.48
N LYS A 76 -48.94 -8.03 15.46
CA LYS A 76 -49.53 -8.86 14.40
C LYS A 76 -50.16 -10.15 14.94
N CYS A 77 -49.47 -10.85 15.83
CA CYS A 77 -49.96 -12.09 16.44
C CYS A 77 -51.18 -11.83 17.34
N SER A 78 -51.26 -10.67 17.99
CA SER A 78 -52.41 -10.24 18.78
C SER A 78 -53.61 -9.75 17.95
N GLY A 79 -53.47 -9.66 16.62
CA GLY A 79 -54.54 -9.23 15.72
C GLY A 79 -54.78 -7.72 15.67
N GLU A 80 -53.85 -6.92 16.19
CA GLU A 80 -53.95 -5.46 16.15
C GLU A 80 -53.53 -4.89 14.78
N LYS A 81 -54.14 -3.76 14.39
CA LYS A 81 -53.80 -3.06 13.14
C LYS A 81 -52.47 -2.33 13.27
N ILE A 82 -51.58 -2.48 12.30
CA ILE A 82 -50.22 -1.91 12.33
C ILE A 82 -50.18 -0.47 11.80
N GLU A 83 -51.22 -0.08 11.07
CA GLU A 83 -51.30 1.23 10.41
C GLU A 83 -51.20 2.37 11.44
N SER A 84 -50.21 3.26 11.27
CA SER A 84 -49.88 4.42 12.11
C SER A 84 -49.19 4.17 13.46
N ASP A 85 -48.54 3.02 13.65
CA ASP A 85 -47.73 2.79 14.84
C ASP A 85 -46.35 3.48 14.75
N PRO A 86 -45.95 4.31 15.74
CA PRO A 86 -44.62 4.92 15.80
C PRO A 86 -43.47 3.91 15.67
N SER A 87 -43.68 2.64 16.03
CA SER A 87 -42.66 1.60 15.87
C SER A 87 -42.24 1.37 14.43
N VAL A 88 -43.12 1.60 13.43
CA VAL A 88 -42.77 1.48 12.01
C VAL A 88 -41.84 2.61 11.58
N ASP A 89 -42.17 3.85 11.97
CA ASP A 89 -41.34 5.02 11.67
C ASP A 89 -39.96 4.90 12.33
N ARG A 90 -39.92 4.44 13.58
CA ARG A 90 -38.67 4.14 14.30
C ARG A 90 -37.83 3.08 13.58
N LEU A 91 -38.47 2.07 12.99
CA LEU A 91 -37.79 1.01 12.25
C LEU A 91 -37.19 1.53 10.94
N ILE A 92 -37.90 2.43 10.25
CA ILE A 92 -37.41 3.12 9.05
C ILE A 92 -36.24 4.03 9.43
N GLU A 93 -36.36 4.82 10.49
CA GLU A 93 -35.28 5.67 11.01
C GLU A 93 -34.01 4.84 11.29
N ILE A 94 -34.13 3.80 12.11
CA ILE A 94 -32.99 2.92 12.45
C ILE A 94 -32.40 2.29 11.19
N ARG A 95 -33.23 1.84 10.23
CA ARG A 95 -32.74 1.28 8.97
C ARG A 95 -31.94 2.30 8.16
N THR A 96 -32.44 3.54 8.04
CA THR A 96 -31.71 4.59 7.32
C THR A 96 -30.38 4.91 7.99
N VAL A 97 -30.33 4.99 9.32
CA VAL A 97 -29.09 5.19 10.08
C VAL A 97 -28.11 4.04 9.82
N LEU A 98 -28.57 2.79 9.92
CA LEU A 98 -27.73 1.60 9.64
C LEU A 98 -27.17 1.59 8.22
N GLU A 99 -27.91 2.14 7.25
CA GLU A 99 -27.47 2.25 5.87
C GLU A 99 -26.42 3.35 5.67
N LYS A 100 -26.59 4.50 6.34
CA LYS A 100 -25.65 5.62 6.31
C LYS A 100 -24.32 5.32 7.01
N ILE A 101 -24.30 4.45 8.03
CA ILE A 101 -23.06 4.08 8.72
C ILE A 101 -22.23 3.01 7.98
N ARG A 102 -22.77 2.33 6.96
CA ARG A 102 -22.04 1.30 6.17
C ARG A 102 -20.65 1.72 5.65
N PRO A 103 -20.45 2.93 5.07
CA PRO A 103 -19.11 3.34 4.63
C PRO A 103 -18.13 3.50 5.80
N ILE A 104 -18.59 3.93 6.96
CA ILE A 104 -17.77 4.03 8.18
C ILE A 104 -17.40 2.63 8.68
N ASP A 105 -18.39 1.73 8.68
CA ASP A 105 -18.21 0.32 9.04
C ASP A 105 -17.16 -0.36 8.15
N SER A 106 -17.15 -0.07 6.85
CA SER A 106 -16.16 -0.60 5.90
C SER A 106 -14.74 -0.11 6.20
N LYS A 107 -14.58 1.15 6.64
CA LYS A 107 -13.28 1.70 7.04
C LYS A 107 -12.81 1.12 8.38
N LEU A 108 -13.72 0.96 9.34
CA LEU A 108 -13.44 0.39 10.65
C LEU A 108 -13.16 -1.10 10.59
N LYS A 109 -13.78 -1.83 9.66
CA LYS A 109 -13.53 -3.27 9.46
C LYS A 109 -12.04 -3.56 9.32
N TYR A 110 -11.32 -2.79 8.49
CA TYR A 110 -9.87 -2.95 8.35
C TYR A 110 -9.13 -2.72 9.67
N GLN A 111 -9.51 -1.70 10.44
CA GLN A 111 -8.88 -1.39 11.72
C GLN A 111 -9.16 -2.49 12.76
N ILE A 112 -10.39 -3.01 12.81
CA ILE A 112 -10.78 -4.11 13.67
C ILE A 112 -10.02 -5.39 13.28
N ASP A 113 -10.02 -5.74 11.99
CA ASP A 113 -9.31 -6.91 11.47
C ASP A 113 -7.81 -6.82 11.77
N LYS A 114 -7.23 -5.61 11.65
CA LYS A 114 -5.84 -5.35 12.04
C LYS A 114 -5.62 -5.57 13.54
N LEU A 115 -6.46 -4.99 14.40
CA LEU A 115 -6.35 -5.14 15.86
C LEU A 115 -6.49 -6.59 16.31
N VAL A 116 -7.46 -7.31 15.75
CA VAL A 116 -7.67 -8.74 15.99
C VAL A 116 -6.44 -9.53 15.52
N LYS A 117 -5.93 -9.24 14.32
CA LYS A 117 -4.71 -9.88 13.82
C LYS A 117 -3.53 -9.61 14.73
N THR A 118 -3.30 -8.38 15.17
CA THR A 118 -2.22 -8.05 16.11
C THR A 118 -2.37 -8.74 17.45
N ALA A 119 -3.60 -8.89 17.96
CA ALA A 119 -3.85 -9.60 19.21
C ALA A 119 -3.59 -11.11 19.10
N VAL A 120 -3.88 -11.72 17.94
CA VAL A 120 -3.67 -13.15 17.69
C VAL A 120 -2.21 -13.47 17.34
N THR A 121 -1.56 -12.66 16.51
CA THR A 121 -0.21 -12.94 15.99
C THR A 121 0.91 -12.21 16.75
N GLY A 122 0.60 -11.29 17.65
CA GLY A 122 1.59 -10.53 18.46
C GLY A 122 2.48 -9.56 17.67
N ALA A 123 2.40 -9.55 16.34
CA ALA A 123 3.19 -8.70 15.45
C ALA A 123 2.31 -7.78 14.60
N THR A 124 2.65 -6.48 14.58
CA THR A 124 2.18 -5.56 13.54
C THR A 124 2.83 -5.94 12.23
N SER A 125 2.05 -6.20 11.18
CA SER A 125 2.62 -6.55 9.87
C SER A 125 3.56 -5.43 9.41
N GLU A 126 4.83 -5.75 9.11
CA GLU A 126 5.86 -4.77 8.69
C GLU A 126 5.48 -4.00 7.41
N ASN A 127 4.52 -4.52 6.64
CA ASN A 127 3.99 -3.90 5.42
C ASN A 127 2.55 -3.38 5.63
N ASP A 128 2.33 -2.51 6.62
CA ASP A 128 1.04 -1.82 6.78
C ASP A 128 1.08 -0.42 6.13
N PRO A 129 0.33 -0.19 5.04
CA PRO A 129 0.26 1.11 4.37
C PRO A 129 -0.15 2.29 5.28
N GLN A 130 -0.86 2.04 6.39
CA GLN A 130 -1.25 3.11 7.33
C GLN A 130 -0.15 3.45 8.35
N SER A 131 0.89 2.63 8.48
CA SER A 131 2.04 2.93 9.36
C SER A 131 2.93 4.06 8.81
N TYR A 132 2.79 4.38 7.52
CA TYR A 132 3.52 5.46 6.85
C TYR A 132 2.88 6.85 7.00
N HIS A 133 1.77 6.97 7.75
CA HIS A 133 1.20 8.29 8.05
C HIS A 133 2.13 9.08 8.97
N ALA A 134 2.23 10.39 8.72
CA ALA A 134 3.01 11.28 9.56
C ALA A 134 2.44 11.29 10.98
N ASN A 135 3.25 10.97 11.99
CA ASN A 135 2.84 11.05 13.39
C ASN A 135 2.64 12.51 13.81
N PRO A 136 1.42 12.97 14.12
CA PRO A 136 1.17 14.37 14.51
C PRO A 136 1.83 14.73 15.84
N ALA A 137 2.09 13.76 16.73
CA ALA A 137 2.84 13.98 17.98
C ALA A 137 4.28 14.49 17.76
N ASN A 138 4.92 14.14 16.63
CA ASN A 138 6.24 14.67 16.27
C ASN A 138 6.19 16.13 15.80
N LEU A 139 5.00 16.66 15.48
CA LEU A 139 4.78 18.07 15.15
C LEU A 139 4.48 18.90 16.40
N VAL A 140 3.69 18.37 17.34
CA VAL A 140 3.26 19.08 18.56
C VAL A 140 4.44 19.40 19.48
N SER A 141 5.37 18.47 19.67
CA SER A 141 6.62 18.73 20.43
C SER A 141 7.49 19.86 19.85
N LYS A 142 7.24 20.28 18.60
CA LYS A 142 7.94 21.40 17.96
C LYS A 142 7.21 22.74 18.12
N ILE A 143 5.93 22.71 18.48
CA ILE A 143 5.09 23.89 18.70
C ILE A 143 5.06 24.24 20.20
N GLU A 144 4.98 23.26 21.09
CA GLU A 144 5.00 23.48 22.55
C GLU A 144 6.36 23.97 23.09
N ASN A 145 7.45 23.80 22.34
CA ASN A 145 8.75 24.37 22.71
C ASN A 145 8.89 25.87 22.39
N SER A 146 7.81 26.54 21.95
CA SER A 146 7.81 27.99 21.69
C SER A 146 7.15 28.83 22.79
N ASP A 147 6.41 28.22 23.70
CA ASP A 147 5.79 28.91 24.83
C ASP A 147 5.78 28.01 26.08
N ASP A 148 6.50 28.47 27.10
CA ASP A 148 6.37 28.14 28.53
C ASP A 148 7.27 27.07 29.17
N GLU A 149 8.07 27.56 30.13
CA GLU A 149 8.88 26.83 31.09
C GLU A 149 7.99 26.45 32.29
N SER A 150 7.76 25.16 32.56
CA SER A 150 7.71 24.57 33.92
C SER A 150 7.08 23.16 33.96
N SER A 151 7.65 22.32 34.84
CA SER A 151 7.10 21.14 35.54
C SER A 151 6.95 19.77 34.82
N GLU A 152 7.91 18.88 35.13
CA GLU A 152 7.83 17.48 35.67
C GLU A 152 6.49 16.70 35.53
N GLU A 153 6.40 15.39 35.26
CA GLU A 153 7.29 14.21 35.32
C GLU A 153 6.53 13.00 34.69
N SER A 154 7.21 11.85 34.56
CA SER A 154 6.73 10.47 34.28
C SER A 154 6.76 9.88 32.84
N ASP A 155 7.95 9.34 32.54
CA ASP A 155 8.25 7.90 32.38
C ASP A 155 8.13 7.14 31.03
N THR A 156 9.22 6.38 30.81
CA THR A 156 9.51 5.25 29.91
C THR A 156 9.71 5.48 28.41
N GLY A 157 10.97 5.40 27.98
CA GLY A 157 11.33 5.08 26.60
C GLY A 157 12.68 5.63 26.18
N ASP A 158 13.74 4.89 26.50
CA ASP A 158 15.14 5.01 26.07
C ASP A 158 15.42 6.02 24.92
N LYS A 159 15.92 7.21 25.28
CA LYS A 159 16.63 8.09 24.36
C LYS A 159 17.87 8.64 25.03
N THR A 160 19.01 8.14 24.54
CA THR A 160 20.35 8.72 24.71
C THR A 160 20.31 10.26 24.79
N LYS A 161 20.64 10.77 25.99
CA LYS A 161 20.75 12.20 26.29
C LYS A 161 21.84 12.83 25.43
N ASN A 162 21.47 13.59 24.40
CA ASN A 162 22.36 14.60 23.85
C ASN A 162 22.11 15.91 24.60
N SER A 163 23.15 16.38 25.29
CA SER A 163 23.20 17.64 26.03
C SER A 163 22.64 18.81 25.20
N LYS A 164 21.72 19.56 25.80
CA LYS A 164 21.15 20.80 25.25
C LYS A 164 22.27 21.80 24.93
N SER A 165 22.65 21.91 23.67
CA SER A 165 23.30 23.11 23.13
C SER A 165 22.22 23.89 22.38
N ASN A 166 22.14 25.21 22.58
CA ASN A 166 21.15 26.12 21.97
C ASN A 166 21.39 26.33 20.46
N VAL A 167 21.95 25.31 19.79
CA VAL A 167 22.33 25.31 18.38
C VAL A 167 21.35 24.38 17.67
N TYR A 168 20.51 24.95 16.81
CA TYR A 168 19.62 24.18 15.95
C TYR A 168 20.45 23.26 15.04
N VAL A 169 20.34 21.95 15.26
CA VAL A 169 20.93 20.94 14.38
C VAL A 169 19.80 20.36 13.51
N PRO A 170 19.72 20.71 12.21
CA PRO A 170 18.74 20.12 11.33
C PRO A 170 18.93 18.60 11.25
N PRO A 171 17.83 17.82 11.26
CA PRO A 171 17.90 16.37 11.24
C PRO A 171 18.61 15.91 9.96
N LYS A 172 19.65 15.10 10.14
CA LYS A 172 20.38 14.52 9.01
C LYS A 172 19.57 13.37 8.44
N LEU A 173 18.72 13.68 7.46
CA LEU A 173 18.02 12.68 6.67
C LEU A 173 19.05 11.93 5.81
N ALA A 174 19.41 10.70 6.20
CA ALA A 174 20.07 9.78 5.29
C ALA A 174 19.07 9.42 4.18
N ALA A 175 19.53 9.38 2.93
CA ALA A 175 18.67 8.99 1.81
C ALA A 175 18.19 7.55 2.03
N VAL A 176 16.92 7.40 2.41
CA VAL A 176 16.23 6.11 2.46
C VAL A 176 15.83 5.79 1.03
N HIS A 177 16.35 4.70 0.48
CA HIS A 177 15.91 4.19 -0.81
C HIS A 177 14.48 3.67 -0.67
N TYR A 178 13.54 4.27 -1.42
CA TYR A 178 12.15 3.84 -1.51
C TYR A 178 12.10 2.57 -2.37
N ASP A 179 12.01 1.39 -1.74
CA ASP A 179 11.83 0.11 -2.41
C ASP A 179 10.34 -0.23 -2.61
N GLU A 180 9.52 0.77 -2.92
CA GLU A 180 8.13 0.56 -3.31
C GLU A 180 8.07 0.50 -4.85
N SER A 181 7.88 -0.71 -5.40
CA SER A 181 7.63 -1.03 -6.82
C SER A 181 8.76 -0.86 -7.87
N ILE A 182 9.90 -0.23 -7.55
CA ILE A 182 10.99 -0.01 -8.51
C ILE A 182 11.71 -1.32 -8.88
N SER A 183 11.74 -2.33 -8.01
CA SER A 183 12.53 -3.55 -8.23
C SER A 183 11.98 -4.48 -9.33
N LYS A 184 10.65 -4.67 -9.46
CA LYS A 184 10.11 -5.60 -10.47
C LYS A 184 10.11 -4.99 -11.87
N ALA A 185 9.62 -3.75 -12.00
CA ALA A 185 9.57 -3.04 -13.28
C ALA A 185 10.97 -2.76 -13.83
N ASP A 186 11.95 -2.37 -13.00
CA ASP A 186 13.32 -2.17 -13.47
C ASP A 186 14.03 -3.49 -13.78
N ASN A 187 13.73 -4.58 -13.04
CA ASN A 187 14.26 -5.89 -13.39
C ASN A 187 13.67 -6.43 -14.69
N GLU A 188 12.39 -6.16 -14.95
CA GLU A 188 11.74 -6.51 -16.21
C GLU A 188 12.31 -5.70 -17.38
N LYS A 189 12.45 -4.37 -17.22
CA LYS A 189 13.14 -3.51 -18.19
C LYS A 189 14.59 -3.95 -18.44
N LYS A 190 15.32 -4.38 -17.40
CA LYS A 190 16.68 -4.93 -17.55
C LYS A 190 16.67 -6.26 -18.31
N LYS A 191 15.72 -7.15 -18.04
CA LYS A 191 15.56 -8.42 -18.76
C LYS A 191 15.16 -8.19 -20.22
N GLU A 192 14.27 -7.23 -20.48
CA GLU A 192 13.87 -6.84 -21.83
C GLU A 192 15.03 -6.23 -22.59
N ASN A 193 15.80 -5.33 -21.97
CA ASN A 193 17.01 -4.76 -22.56
C ASN A 193 18.09 -5.82 -22.82
N ALA A 194 18.19 -6.86 -21.98
CA ALA A 194 19.08 -7.99 -22.21
C ALA A 194 18.59 -8.86 -23.39
N ARG A 195 17.28 -9.11 -23.51
CA ARG A 195 16.68 -9.81 -24.66
C ARG A 195 16.89 -9.03 -25.96
N LYS A 196 16.66 -7.71 -25.96
CA LYS A 196 16.93 -6.83 -27.10
C LYS A 196 18.40 -6.85 -27.51
N GLN A 197 19.32 -6.81 -26.53
CA GLN A 197 20.76 -6.94 -26.81
C GLN A 197 21.15 -8.31 -27.37
N PHE A 198 20.51 -9.39 -26.90
CA PHE A 198 20.73 -10.74 -27.41
C PHE A 198 20.22 -10.88 -28.86
N LEU A 199 19.01 -10.38 -29.15
CA LEU A 199 18.46 -10.38 -30.51
C LEU A 199 19.26 -9.50 -31.48
N ASN A 200 19.82 -8.40 -30.97
CA ASN A 200 20.69 -7.51 -31.73
C ASN A 200 22.17 -7.94 -31.71
N SER A 201 22.50 -9.10 -31.13
CA SER A 201 23.85 -9.65 -31.21
C SER A 201 24.17 -10.08 -32.65
N SER A 202 25.45 -10.06 -33.01
CA SER A 202 25.89 -10.35 -34.39
C SER A 202 25.39 -11.71 -34.88
N VAL A 203 25.37 -12.73 -33.99
CA VAL A 203 24.95 -14.10 -34.31
C VAL A 203 23.46 -14.17 -34.63
N MET A 204 22.60 -13.57 -33.82
CA MET A 204 21.14 -13.61 -34.05
C MET A 204 20.73 -12.76 -35.25
N ARG A 205 21.48 -11.70 -35.56
CA ARG A 205 21.26 -10.89 -36.75
C ARG A 205 21.64 -11.64 -38.02
N GLU A 206 22.79 -12.32 -38.05
CA GLU A 206 23.22 -13.13 -39.19
C GLU A 206 22.22 -14.25 -39.49
N LEU A 207 21.78 -14.99 -38.45
CA LEU A 207 20.71 -15.96 -38.59
C LEU A 207 19.41 -15.33 -39.13
N ARG A 208 19.04 -14.14 -38.64
CA ARG A 208 17.85 -13.44 -39.14
C ARG A 208 17.98 -13.06 -40.61
N GLU A 209 19.15 -12.61 -41.04
CA GLU A 209 19.44 -12.24 -42.42
C GLU A 209 19.39 -13.46 -43.35
N GLU A 210 19.97 -14.60 -42.93
CA GLU A 210 19.95 -15.87 -43.70
C GLU A 210 18.54 -16.41 -43.95
N TYR A 211 17.65 -16.31 -42.96
CA TYR A 211 16.26 -16.79 -43.08
C TYR A 211 15.29 -15.73 -43.63
N SER A 212 15.75 -14.51 -43.91
CA SER A 212 14.90 -13.45 -44.46
C SER A 212 15.03 -13.32 -45.98
N GLU A 213 13.91 -13.19 -46.68
CA GLU A 213 13.87 -12.93 -48.13
C GLU A 213 14.04 -11.44 -48.49
N ALA A 214 14.35 -10.59 -47.51
CA ALA A 214 14.54 -9.16 -47.72
C ALA A 214 15.87 -8.89 -48.44
N PRO A 215 15.95 -7.90 -49.35
CA PRO A 215 17.19 -7.58 -50.05
C PRO A 215 18.25 -7.08 -49.06
N VAL A 216 19.48 -7.58 -49.20
CA VAL A 216 20.62 -7.17 -48.36
C VAL A 216 21.21 -5.85 -48.88
N GLU A 217 21.33 -4.86 -48.00
CA GLU A 217 22.03 -3.61 -48.30
C GLU A 217 23.54 -3.84 -48.28
N VAL A 218 24.15 -3.95 -49.47
CA VAL A 218 25.60 -4.09 -49.61
C VAL A 218 26.27 -2.72 -49.42
N SER A 219 26.73 -2.44 -48.20
CA SER A 219 27.55 -1.26 -47.92
C SER A 219 29.04 -1.60 -48.03
N THR A 220 29.84 -0.74 -48.66
CA THR A 220 31.29 -0.93 -48.87
C THR A 220 32.15 -0.73 -47.61
N GLY A 221 31.55 -0.75 -46.41
CA GLY A 221 32.19 -0.42 -45.15
C GLY A 221 32.04 -1.51 -44.08
N ASN A 222 33.01 -1.60 -43.16
CA ASN A 222 32.95 -2.49 -42.00
C ASN A 222 31.68 -2.27 -41.17
N HIS A 223 31.20 -3.31 -40.49
CA HIS A 223 29.99 -3.29 -39.65
C HIS A 223 29.95 -2.14 -38.62
N VAL A 224 31.09 -1.80 -38.01
CA VAL A 224 31.20 -0.66 -37.08
C VAL A 224 30.94 0.68 -37.76
N LYS A 225 31.38 0.84 -39.00
CA LYS A 225 31.09 2.06 -39.76
C LYS A 225 29.60 2.16 -40.05
N HIS A 226 28.94 1.03 -40.30
CA HIS A 226 27.50 0.98 -40.50
C HIS A 226 26.72 1.36 -39.23
N SER A 227 27.11 0.83 -38.06
CA SER A 227 26.44 1.18 -36.79
C SER A 227 26.66 2.64 -36.39
N VAL A 228 27.85 3.18 -36.65
CA VAL A 228 28.14 4.61 -36.46
C VAL A 228 27.35 5.48 -37.45
N SER A 229 27.28 5.07 -38.73
CA SER A 229 26.51 5.76 -39.77
C SER A 229 25.02 5.81 -39.43
N LYS A 230 24.45 4.70 -38.97
CA LYS A 230 23.04 4.64 -38.55
C LYS A 230 22.74 5.59 -37.39
N TYR A 231 23.62 5.64 -36.39
CA TYR A 231 23.46 6.58 -35.27
C TYR A 231 23.56 8.04 -35.72
N GLU A 232 24.40 8.34 -36.71
CA GLU A 232 24.50 9.67 -37.30
C GLU A 232 23.23 10.04 -38.09
N GLN A 233 22.64 9.09 -38.83
CA GLN A 233 21.35 9.26 -39.52
C GLN A 233 20.20 9.49 -38.53
N GLU A 234 20.06 8.66 -37.49
CA GLU A 234 19.01 8.85 -36.46
C GLU A 234 19.11 10.23 -35.80
N ARG A 235 20.33 10.74 -35.64
CA ARG A 235 20.55 12.09 -35.13
C ARG A 235 20.15 13.16 -36.14
N THR A 236 20.50 13.03 -37.42
CA THR A 236 20.08 14.00 -38.45
C THR A 236 18.56 14.01 -38.57
N ASP A 237 17.92 12.85 -38.57
CA ASP A 237 16.47 12.71 -38.65
C ASP A 237 15.79 13.41 -37.47
N TYR A 238 16.34 13.29 -36.26
CA TYR A 238 15.84 14.02 -35.10
C TYR A 238 16.02 15.55 -35.27
N GLU A 239 17.22 15.99 -35.67
CA GLU A 239 17.50 17.42 -35.85
C GLU A 239 16.61 18.05 -36.94
N GLU A 240 16.27 17.30 -38.00
CA GLU A 240 15.37 17.71 -39.08
C GLU A 240 13.90 17.71 -38.65
N ASN A 241 13.44 16.65 -37.97
CA ASN A 241 12.07 16.55 -37.49
C ASN A 241 11.72 17.62 -36.45
N TYR A 242 12.67 17.94 -35.57
CA TYR A 242 12.48 18.92 -34.49
C TYR A 242 13.16 20.27 -34.77
N LEU A 243 13.74 20.45 -35.96
CA LEU A 243 14.41 21.67 -36.44
C LEU A 243 15.39 22.29 -35.42
N THR A 244 16.06 21.46 -34.61
CA THR A 244 16.94 21.90 -33.52
C THR A 244 18.20 21.05 -33.44
N ARG A 245 19.37 21.70 -33.30
CA ARG A 245 20.69 21.02 -33.25
C ARG A 245 20.98 20.47 -31.84
N LEU A 246 21.48 19.23 -31.74
CA LEU A 246 21.91 18.67 -30.47
C LEU A 246 23.33 19.11 -30.09
N PRO A 247 23.56 19.59 -28.84
CA PRO A 247 24.90 19.91 -28.37
C PRO A 247 25.72 18.63 -28.14
N VAL A 248 26.99 18.66 -28.56
CA VAL A 248 27.91 17.51 -28.41
C VAL A 248 28.92 17.80 -27.32
N THR A 249 29.04 16.90 -26.34
CA THR A 249 30.06 17.03 -25.29
C THR A 249 31.43 16.57 -25.77
N LYS A 250 32.51 17.06 -25.13
CA LYS A 250 33.88 16.60 -25.42
C LYS A 250 34.06 15.10 -25.16
N ALA A 251 33.32 14.55 -24.19
CA ALA A 251 33.35 13.12 -23.87
C ALA A 251 32.75 12.28 -25.01
N ASP A 252 31.61 12.70 -25.56
CA ASP A 252 30.95 12.02 -26.68
C ASP A 252 31.79 12.05 -27.95
N LYS A 253 32.43 13.19 -28.23
CA LYS A 253 33.37 13.33 -29.35
C LYS A 253 34.55 12.36 -29.22
N ASN A 254 35.07 12.17 -28.01
CA ASN A 254 36.15 11.21 -27.75
C ASN A 254 35.67 9.75 -27.86
N ARG A 255 34.45 9.44 -27.39
CA ARG A 255 33.84 8.12 -27.51
C ARG A 255 33.65 7.73 -28.98
N ARG A 256 33.16 8.65 -29.82
CA ARG A 256 32.99 8.44 -31.26
C ARG A 256 34.32 8.12 -31.96
N LYS A 257 35.39 8.85 -31.63
CA LYS A 257 36.74 8.56 -32.17
C LYS A 257 37.27 7.18 -31.78
N LYS A 258 36.95 6.70 -30.57
CA LYS A 258 37.36 5.37 -30.10
C LYS A 258 36.63 4.25 -30.83
N LEU A 259 35.33 4.43 -31.12
CA LEU A 259 34.53 3.45 -31.86
C LEU A 259 35.11 3.16 -33.24
N THR A 260 35.66 4.17 -33.93
CA THR A 260 36.28 3.99 -35.24
C THR A 260 37.72 3.45 -35.20
N THR A 261 38.26 3.13 -34.01
CA THR A 261 39.63 2.65 -33.83
C THR A 261 39.71 1.12 -33.87
N VAL A 262 40.75 0.59 -34.53
CA VAL A 262 40.99 -0.85 -34.78
C VAL A 262 40.86 -1.74 -33.53
N GLY A 263 41.21 -1.25 -32.35
CA GLY A 263 41.13 -2.02 -31.10
C GLY A 263 39.71 -2.40 -30.66
N MET A 264 38.67 -1.63 -31.04
CA MET A 264 37.28 -1.95 -30.68
C MET A 264 36.64 -2.95 -31.64
N LEU A 265 37.12 -3.01 -32.90
CA LEU A 265 36.67 -3.99 -33.90
C LEU A 265 37.01 -5.43 -33.47
N ALA A 266 38.15 -5.65 -32.82
CA ALA A 266 38.57 -6.96 -32.34
C ALA A 266 37.70 -7.48 -31.17
N ASP A 267 37.25 -6.59 -30.27
CA ASP A 267 36.36 -6.93 -29.14
C ASP A 267 34.95 -7.31 -29.61
N GLU A 268 34.49 -6.78 -30.75
CA GLU A 268 33.18 -7.09 -31.32
C GLU A 268 33.16 -8.47 -31.99
N VAL A 269 34.22 -8.84 -32.71
CA VAL A 269 34.37 -10.17 -33.32
C VAL A 269 34.55 -11.26 -32.25
N THR A 270 35.21 -10.94 -31.14
CA THR A 270 35.49 -11.91 -30.06
C THR A 270 34.42 -11.95 -28.96
N GLY A 271 33.40 -11.09 -29.04
CA GLY A 271 32.28 -11.05 -28.09
C GLY A 271 32.65 -10.70 -26.64
N LYS A 272 33.91 -10.35 -26.36
CA LYS A 272 34.41 -10.08 -25.01
C LYS A 272 34.33 -8.58 -24.74
N ARG A 273 33.20 -8.12 -24.20
CA ARG A 273 33.16 -6.81 -23.53
C ARG A 273 33.94 -6.90 -22.21
N ILE A 274 35.20 -6.48 -22.22
CA ILE A 274 35.94 -6.24 -20.98
C ILE A 274 35.28 -5.05 -20.28
N MET A 275 34.53 -5.33 -19.22
CA MET A 275 33.95 -4.28 -18.37
C MET A 275 35.08 -3.36 -17.87
N PRO A 276 34.98 -2.03 -18.02
CA PRO A 276 36.00 -1.14 -17.51
C PRO A 276 36.06 -1.28 -15.98
N LYS A 277 37.19 -1.78 -15.46
CA LYS A 277 37.46 -1.81 -14.02
C LYS A 277 37.33 -0.38 -13.49
N LYS A 278 36.32 -0.12 -12.65
CA LYS A 278 36.20 1.14 -11.91
C LYS A 278 37.46 1.32 -11.06
N HIS A 279 38.34 2.23 -11.44
CA HIS A 279 39.40 2.68 -10.55
C HIS A 279 38.76 3.35 -9.33
N LYS A 280 38.88 2.74 -8.15
CA LYS A 280 38.54 3.38 -6.87
C LYS A 280 39.43 4.63 -6.74
N LEU A 281 38.82 5.83 -6.77
CA LEU A 281 39.51 7.04 -6.34
C LEU A 281 39.86 6.88 -4.85
N LYS A 282 41.16 6.75 -4.55
CA LYS A 282 41.66 6.88 -3.18
C LYS A 282 41.46 8.33 -2.75
N THR A 283 40.55 8.56 -1.80
CA THR A 283 40.39 9.86 -1.15
C THR A 283 41.64 10.13 -0.30
N LYS A 284 42.43 11.14 -0.69
CA LYS A 284 43.54 11.65 0.14
C LYS A 284 42.93 12.32 1.38
N LYS A 285 43.32 11.86 2.58
CA LYS A 285 43.05 12.54 3.86
C LYS A 285 43.50 14.00 3.77
N GLY A 286 42.59 14.93 4.05
CA GLY A 286 42.85 16.37 4.02
C GLY A 286 43.93 16.78 5.03
N LYS A 287 44.92 17.55 4.56
CA LYS A 287 45.83 18.31 5.43
C LYS A 287 45.08 19.55 5.91
N GLY A 288 45.03 19.75 7.23
CA GLY A 288 44.40 20.91 7.86
C GLY A 288 45.10 22.21 7.48
N PHE A 289 44.30 23.19 7.04
CA PHE A 289 44.73 24.56 6.75
C PHE A 289 44.85 25.32 8.08
N LYS A 290 46.08 25.64 8.53
CA LYS A 290 46.29 26.60 9.63
C LYS A 290 46.14 28.02 9.05
N ARG A 291 45.08 28.74 9.42
CA ARG A 291 44.96 30.18 9.13
C ARG A 291 45.92 30.95 10.05
N ARG A 292 46.83 31.74 9.46
CA ARG A 292 47.66 32.72 10.19
C ARG A 292 46.76 33.85 10.68
N LYS A 293 46.81 34.16 11.98
CA LYS A 293 46.36 35.45 12.53
C LYS A 293 47.41 36.49 12.16
N THR A 294 46.98 37.60 11.56
CA THR A 294 47.75 38.84 11.49
C THR A 294 47.38 39.69 12.70
N HIS A 295 48.40 40.31 13.31
CA HIS A 295 48.26 41.39 14.28
C HIS A 295 47.85 42.69 13.59
#